data_AF-A0A1X2L3F5-F1
#
_entry.id   AF-A0A1X2L3F5-F1
#
_cell.length_a   1.000
_cell.length_b   1.000
_cell.length_c   1.000
_cell.angle_alpha   90.00
_cell.angle_beta   90.00
_cell.angle_gamma   90.00
#
_symmetry.space_group_name_H-M   'P 1'
#
loop_
_entity.id
_entity.type
_entity.pdbx_description
1 polymer ?
#
loop_
_entity_poly.entity_id
_entity_poly.type
_entity_poly.pdbx_seq_one_letter_code
_entity_poly.pdbx_strand_id
1 'polypeptide(L)'
;MMCMLLVLSGTAALVARAGADPLDPPGRDTVPSPLAAVKPMANWQPKFPFPFDQTRGNVTDADINAEREMCGWFNADYADLKLQIERFNNSVLRRNGNWDADGIPERQAAMTENIDQSVDFLAPRAQSLTQSYDHAGDMYFPIYEGQSFYILWQNLSNVSAGIKGHQPTWFTGPSFQRVMHYGSKIQRSHVCD
;
A
#
# COMPACT_ATOMS: atom_id res chain seq x y z
N MET A 1 -71.20 -9.10 -4.87
CA MET A 1 -70.31 -10.01 -4.13
C MET A 1 -68.90 -9.43 -4.23
N MET A 2 -68.42 -8.86 -3.12
CA MET A 2 -67.19 -8.07 -2.99
C MET A 2 -65.98 -9.02 -3.03
N CYS A 3 -64.96 -8.75 -3.84
CA CYS A 3 -63.67 -9.44 -3.72
C CYS A 3 -62.55 -8.38 -3.71
N MET A 4 -62.11 -8.05 -2.51
CA MET A 4 -61.09 -7.05 -2.21
C MET A 4 -59.74 -7.76 -2.28
N LEU A 5 -58.94 -7.48 -3.32
CA LEU A 5 -57.59 -8.00 -3.48
C LEU A 5 -56.59 -7.07 -2.77
N LEU A 6 -56.10 -7.51 -1.62
CA LEU A 6 -54.97 -6.93 -0.91
C LEU A 6 -53.67 -7.25 -1.67
N VAL A 7 -53.02 -6.22 -2.23
CA VAL A 7 -51.68 -6.33 -2.82
C VAL A 7 -50.66 -6.02 -1.73
N LEU A 8 -49.98 -7.04 -1.22
CA LEU A 8 -48.78 -6.85 -0.39
C LEU A 8 -47.59 -6.51 -1.30
N SER A 9 -47.18 -5.25 -1.29
CA SER A 9 -45.92 -4.81 -1.89
C SER A 9 -44.75 -5.23 -0.99
N GLY A 10 -44.15 -6.39 -1.27
CA GLY A 10 -42.91 -6.82 -0.63
C GLY A 10 -41.73 -6.05 -1.21
N THR A 11 -41.17 -5.11 -0.45
CA THR A 11 -39.87 -4.49 -0.73
C THR A 11 -38.78 -5.54 -0.55
N ALA A 12 -38.27 -6.07 -1.67
CA ALA A 12 -37.10 -6.93 -1.69
C ALA A 12 -35.87 -6.10 -1.28
N ALA A 13 -35.40 -6.29 -0.05
CA ALA A 13 -34.10 -5.79 0.37
C ALA A 13 -33.03 -6.49 -0.45
N LEU A 14 -32.35 -5.73 -1.32
CA LEU A 14 -31.12 -6.15 -1.99
C LEU A 14 -30.04 -6.32 -0.92
N VAL A 15 -29.95 -7.53 -0.37
CA VAL A 15 -28.77 -8.01 0.33
C VAL A 15 -27.65 -8.07 -0.71
N ALA A 16 -26.85 -7.00 -0.79
CA ALA A 16 -25.55 -7.06 -1.43
C ALA A 16 -24.72 -8.06 -0.63
N ARG A 17 -24.54 -9.26 -1.16
CA ARG A 17 -23.55 -10.19 -0.63
C ARG A 17 -22.20 -9.51 -0.78
N ALA A 18 -21.56 -9.19 0.34
CA ALA A 18 -20.13 -8.96 0.36
C ALA A 18 -19.47 -10.27 -0.09
N GLY A 19 -19.17 -10.38 -1.38
CA GLY A 19 -18.33 -11.44 -1.90
C GLY A 19 -16.89 -11.07 -1.55
N ALA A 20 -16.21 -11.92 -0.80
CA ALA A 20 -14.75 -11.92 -0.88
C ALA A 20 -14.40 -12.13 -2.35
N ASP A 21 -13.55 -11.27 -2.91
CA ASP A 21 -12.93 -11.54 -4.20
C ASP A 21 -12.34 -12.95 -4.08
N PRO A 22 -12.80 -13.94 -4.88
CA PRO A 22 -12.22 -15.26 -4.82
C PRO A 22 -10.72 -15.04 -5.03
N LEU A 23 -9.89 -15.48 -4.08
CA LEU A 23 -8.45 -15.60 -4.32
C LEU A 23 -8.31 -16.18 -5.72
N ASP A 24 -7.76 -15.38 -6.63
CA ASP A 24 -7.95 -15.49 -8.09
C ASP A 24 -8.01 -16.97 -8.51
N PRO A 25 -9.11 -17.46 -9.13
CA PRO A 25 -9.15 -18.83 -9.61
C PRO A 25 -7.91 -19.07 -10.47
N PRO A 26 -7.17 -20.19 -10.27
CA PRO A 26 -5.97 -20.45 -11.05
C PRO A 26 -6.28 -20.32 -12.55
N GLY A 27 -5.62 -19.37 -13.23
CA GLY A 27 -5.85 -19.06 -14.64
C GLY A 27 -6.36 -17.64 -14.96
N ARG A 28 -6.64 -16.78 -13.97
CA ARG A 28 -6.84 -15.32 -14.17
C ARG A 28 -5.61 -14.50 -13.80
N ASP A 29 -4.48 -14.98 -14.28
CA ASP A 29 -3.18 -14.34 -14.20
C ASP A 29 -3.10 -13.13 -15.14
N THR A 30 -3.80 -12.05 -14.78
CA THR A 30 -3.81 -10.83 -15.60
C THR A 30 -2.54 -10.01 -15.39
N VAL A 31 -2.14 -9.29 -16.44
CA VAL A 31 -1.04 -8.32 -16.36
C VAL A 31 -1.45 -7.18 -15.44
N PRO A 32 -0.63 -6.83 -14.44
CA PRO A 32 -0.89 -5.67 -13.59
C PRO A 32 -1.17 -4.43 -14.43
N SER A 33 -2.25 -3.72 -14.11
CA SER A 33 -2.53 -2.43 -14.73
C SER A 33 -1.53 -1.38 -14.22
N PRO A 34 -1.13 -0.41 -15.05
CA PRO A 34 -0.31 0.71 -14.60
C PRO A 34 -0.98 1.46 -13.44
N LEU A 35 -0.18 1.92 -12.49
CA LEU A 35 -0.67 2.75 -11.38
C LEU A 35 -1.08 4.15 -11.88
N ALA A 36 -1.94 4.81 -11.11
CA ALA A 36 -2.37 6.16 -11.44
C ALA A 36 -1.21 7.16 -11.27
N ALA A 37 -1.33 8.32 -11.92
CA ALA A 37 -0.45 9.43 -11.60
C ALA A 37 -0.81 9.98 -10.21
N VAL A 38 0.16 9.98 -9.28
CA VAL A 38 -0.03 10.49 -7.93
C VAL A 38 -0.41 11.97 -7.96
N LYS A 39 -1.44 12.34 -7.21
CA LYS A 39 -1.83 13.74 -6.99
C LYS A 39 -1.62 14.10 -5.52
N PRO A 40 -0.97 15.24 -5.22
CA PRO A 40 -0.89 15.75 -3.84
C PRO A 40 -2.28 15.98 -3.26
N MET A 41 -2.44 15.72 -1.96
CA MET A 41 -3.68 16.03 -1.25
C MET A 41 -3.80 17.55 -1.03
N ALA A 42 -4.92 18.16 -1.43
CA ALA A 42 -5.08 19.61 -1.34
C ALA A 42 -5.30 20.14 0.09
N ASN A 43 -5.92 19.35 0.98
CA ASN A 43 -6.39 19.81 2.30
C ASN A 43 -5.83 18.99 3.48
N TRP A 44 -4.76 18.22 3.25
CA TRP A 44 -4.15 17.41 4.30
C TRP A 44 -3.38 18.28 5.31
N GLN A 45 -3.42 17.89 6.58
CA GLN A 45 -2.68 18.51 7.68
C GLN A 45 -2.07 17.44 8.58
N PRO A 46 -0.87 17.68 9.13
CA PRO A 46 -0.19 16.72 10.00
C PRO A 46 -0.97 16.53 11.31
N LYS A 47 -1.00 15.28 11.78
CA LYS A 47 -1.59 14.91 13.08
C LYS A 47 -0.49 14.82 14.13
N PHE A 48 -0.81 15.20 15.36
CA PHE A 48 0.12 15.13 16.49
C PHE A 48 -0.58 14.52 17.70
N PRO A 49 -0.98 13.24 17.64
CA PRO A 49 -1.46 12.54 18.82
C PRO A 49 -0.33 12.40 19.84
N PHE A 50 -0.65 12.21 21.11
CA PHE A 50 0.39 11.91 22.10
C PHE A 50 1.21 10.67 21.68
N PRO A 51 2.56 10.69 21.73
CA PRO A 51 3.44 11.75 22.25
C PRO A 51 3.98 12.74 21.19
N PHE A 52 3.49 12.68 19.94
CA PHE A 52 3.94 13.55 18.84
C PHE A 52 3.57 15.03 19.03
N ASP A 53 2.67 15.35 19.95
CA ASP A 53 2.42 16.72 20.41
C ASP A 53 3.68 17.37 21.02
N GLN A 54 4.52 16.57 21.68
CA GLN A 54 5.76 17.02 22.32
C GLN A 54 6.88 17.26 21.30
N THR A 55 6.87 16.52 20.18
CA THR A 55 7.87 16.63 19.11
C THR A 55 7.45 17.56 17.99
N ARG A 56 6.26 18.17 18.07
CA ARG A 56 5.70 19.05 17.02
C ARG A 56 6.66 20.18 16.62
N GLY A 57 7.39 20.75 17.57
CA GLY A 57 8.35 21.83 17.32
C GLY A 57 9.55 21.43 16.45
N ASN A 58 9.80 20.13 16.28
CA ASN A 58 10.88 19.59 15.46
C ASN A 58 10.41 19.19 14.05
N VAL A 59 9.13 19.35 13.74
CA VAL A 59 8.57 19.06 12.41
C VAL A 59 8.79 20.26 11.50
N THR A 60 9.37 20.01 10.33
CA THR A 60 9.67 21.03 9.34
C THR A 60 8.58 21.10 8.25
N ASP A 61 8.55 22.20 7.50
CA ASP A 61 7.70 22.31 6.31
C ASP A 61 8.01 21.22 5.26
N ALA A 62 9.26 20.78 5.19
CA ALA A 62 9.68 19.69 4.30
C ALA A 62 9.03 18.37 4.71
N ASP A 63 8.96 18.07 6.00
CA ASP A 63 8.29 16.88 6.54
C ASP A 63 6.79 16.89 6.18
N ILE A 64 6.13 18.02 6.40
CA ILE A 64 4.70 18.22 6.12
C ILE A 64 4.41 18.05 4.63
N ASN A 65 5.21 18.66 3.76
CA ASN A 65 5.05 18.54 2.32
C ASN A 65 5.29 17.10 1.84
N ALA A 66 6.33 16.45 2.36
CA ALA A 66 6.65 15.07 2.03
C ALA A 66 5.54 14.12 2.44
N GLU A 67 5.06 14.19 3.68
CA GLU A 67 3.99 13.31 4.16
C GLU A 67 2.67 13.54 3.42
N ARG A 68 2.31 14.80 3.12
CA ARG A 68 1.14 15.12 2.29
C ARG A 68 1.16 14.44 0.93
N GLU A 69 2.31 14.45 0.28
CA GLU A 69 2.48 13.84 -1.04
C GLU A 69 2.51 12.32 -0.96
N MET A 70 3.16 11.75 0.06
CA MET A 70 3.16 10.31 0.32
C MET A 70 1.75 9.80 0.67
N CYS A 71 0.94 10.57 1.39
CA CYS A 71 -0.46 10.26 1.63
C CYS A 71 -1.31 10.31 0.34
N GLY A 72 -1.01 11.24 -0.56
CA GLY A 72 -1.60 11.25 -1.91
C GLY A 72 -1.32 9.96 -2.67
N TRP A 73 -0.08 9.47 -2.64
CA TRP A 73 0.28 8.16 -3.21
C TRP A 73 -0.39 7.01 -2.47
N PHE A 74 -0.39 7.04 -1.14
CA PHE A 74 -0.94 5.95 -0.33
C PHE A 74 -2.43 5.73 -0.61
N ASN A 75 -3.20 6.81 -0.68
CA ASN A 75 -4.63 6.74 -0.97
C ASN A 75 -4.94 6.35 -2.42
N ALA A 76 -4.05 6.67 -3.36
CA ALA A 76 -4.25 6.37 -4.78
C ALA A 76 -3.82 4.95 -5.15
N ASP A 77 -2.64 4.51 -4.69
CA ASP A 77 -1.92 3.40 -5.33
C ASP A 77 -1.57 2.24 -4.37
N TYR A 78 -1.44 2.48 -3.06
CA TYR A 78 -0.91 1.47 -2.14
C TYR A 78 -1.73 0.17 -2.12
N ALA A 79 -3.06 0.29 -2.10
CA ALA A 79 -3.94 -0.88 -2.02
C ALA A 79 -3.80 -1.77 -3.26
N ASP A 80 -3.79 -1.17 -4.45
CA ASP A 80 -3.64 -1.86 -5.72
C ASP A 80 -2.24 -2.46 -5.86
N LEU A 81 -1.20 -1.69 -5.55
CA LEU A 81 0.19 -2.20 -5.59
C LEU A 81 0.38 -3.40 -4.66
N LYS A 82 -0.16 -3.34 -3.44
CA LYS A 82 -0.11 -4.46 -2.49
C LYS A 82 -0.76 -5.72 -3.07
N LEU A 83 -1.97 -5.57 -3.63
CA LEU A 83 -2.72 -6.68 -4.22
C LEU A 83 -2.00 -7.28 -5.44
N GLN A 84 -1.45 -6.40 -6.27
CA GLN A 84 -0.60 -6.75 -7.40
C GLN A 84 0.56 -7.65 -6.92
N ILE A 85 1.38 -7.20 -5.97
CA ILE A 85 2.54 -7.96 -5.46
C ILE A 85 2.11 -9.32 -4.89
N GLU A 86 1.02 -9.36 -4.13
CA GLU A 86 0.49 -10.61 -3.56
C GLU A 86 0.08 -11.62 -4.65
N ARG A 87 -0.64 -11.17 -5.68
CA ARG A 87 -1.06 -12.01 -6.81
C ARG A 87 0.14 -12.54 -7.59
N PHE A 88 1.16 -11.73 -7.81
CA PHE A 88 2.38 -12.17 -8.50
C PHE A 88 3.15 -13.22 -7.69
N ASN A 89 3.37 -12.99 -6.39
CA ASN A 89 4.02 -13.97 -5.52
C ASN A 89 3.28 -15.33 -5.50
N ASN A 90 1.94 -15.29 -5.42
CA ASN A 90 1.11 -16.49 -5.51
C ASN A 90 1.25 -17.21 -6.86
N SER A 91 1.41 -16.46 -7.94
CA SER A 91 1.57 -17.00 -9.30
C SER A 91 2.89 -17.74 -9.49
N VAL A 92 3.98 -17.18 -8.97
CA VAL A 92 5.30 -17.81 -8.94
C VAL A 92 5.27 -19.09 -8.09
N LEU A 93 4.65 -19.03 -6.91
CA LEU A 93 4.48 -20.19 -6.02
C LEU A 93 3.73 -21.35 -6.69
N ARG A 94 2.61 -21.07 -7.36
CA ARG A 94 1.81 -22.09 -8.07
C ARG A 94 2.55 -22.74 -9.23
N ARG A 95 3.61 -22.09 -9.74
CA ARG A 95 4.50 -22.58 -10.80
C ARG A 95 5.80 -23.16 -10.23
N ASN A 96 5.83 -23.51 -8.94
CA ASN A 96 6.99 -24.07 -8.25
C ASN A 96 8.25 -23.20 -8.35
N GLY A 97 8.09 -21.87 -8.39
CA GLY A 97 9.22 -20.94 -8.52
C GLY A 97 9.81 -20.87 -9.93
N ASN A 98 9.12 -21.41 -10.96
CA ASN A 98 9.56 -21.27 -12.34
C ASN A 98 9.27 -19.86 -12.87
N TRP A 99 10.33 -19.05 -13.02
CA TRP A 99 10.27 -17.68 -13.53
C TRP A 99 10.06 -17.59 -15.04
N ASP A 100 10.35 -18.68 -15.77
CA ASP A 100 10.19 -18.74 -17.23
C ASP A 100 8.83 -19.31 -17.65
N ALA A 101 7.96 -19.64 -16.69
CA ALA A 101 6.64 -20.17 -16.97
C ALA A 101 5.73 -19.13 -17.63
N ASP A 102 4.80 -19.61 -18.47
CA ASP A 102 3.90 -18.76 -19.25
C ASP A 102 3.24 -17.65 -18.44
N GLY A 103 3.38 -16.43 -18.94
CA GLY A 103 2.85 -15.19 -18.37
C GLY A 103 3.60 -14.65 -17.15
N ILE A 104 4.63 -15.34 -16.60
CA ILE A 104 5.41 -14.79 -15.48
C ILE A 104 6.29 -13.61 -15.91
N PRO A 105 7.08 -13.68 -17.00
CA PRO A 105 7.96 -12.56 -17.39
C PRO A 105 7.21 -11.26 -17.67
N GLU A 106 6.09 -11.31 -18.38
CA GLU A 106 5.26 -10.14 -18.69
C GLU A 106 4.69 -9.50 -17.42
N ARG A 107 4.16 -10.31 -16.51
CA ARG A 107 3.61 -9.83 -15.24
C ARG A 107 4.68 -9.30 -14.31
N GLN A 108 5.85 -9.94 -14.29
CA GLN A 108 7.00 -9.45 -13.56
C GLN A 108 7.37 -8.04 -14.03
N ALA A 109 7.51 -7.83 -15.34
CA ALA A 109 7.87 -6.55 -15.90
C ALA A 109 6.89 -5.45 -15.46
N ALA A 110 5.59 -5.64 -15.72
CA ALA A 110 4.54 -4.68 -15.33
C ALA A 110 4.47 -4.45 -13.81
N MET A 111 4.63 -5.50 -13.01
CA MET A 111 4.68 -5.39 -11.55
C MET A 111 5.84 -4.52 -11.09
N THR A 112 7.05 -4.83 -11.57
CA THR A 112 8.26 -4.16 -11.13
C THR A 112 8.28 -2.71 -11.59
N GLU A 113 7.72 -2.40 -12.75
CA GLU A 113 7.52 -1.02 -13.21
C GLU A 113 6.64 -0.24 -12.24
N ASN A 114 5.51 -0.81 -11.78
CA ASN A 114 4.65 -0.18 -10.78
C ASN A 114 5.33 0.00 -9.41
N ILE A 115 6.12 -0.98 -8.97
CA ILE A 115 6.88 -0.86 -7.72
C ILE A 115 7.95 0.23 -7.86
N ASP A 116 8.68 0.24 -8.97
CA ASP A 116 9.75 1.22 -9.22
C ASP A 116 9.19 2.63 -9.30
N GLN A 117 8.08 2.84 -10.04
CA GLN A 117 7.36 4.12 -10.07
C GLN A 117 7.01 4.59 -8.65
N SER A 118 6.53 3.69 -7.80
CA SER A 118 6.21 4.01 -6.40
C SER A 118 7.46 4.30 -5.57
N VAL A 119 8.54 3.53 -5.75
CA VAL A 119 9.81 3.73 -5.04
C VAL A 119 10.46 5.04 -5.44
N ASP A 120 10.48 5.39 -6.72
CA ASP A 120 11.03 6.63 -7.24
C ASP A 120 10.23 7.85 -6.76
N PHE A 121 8.91 7.71 -6.68
CA PHE A 121 8.06 8.72 -6.06
C PHE A 121 8.34 8.85 -4.56
N LEU A 122 8.39 7.75 -3.82
CA LEU A 122 8.53 7.79 -2.37
C LEU A 122 9.95 8.18 -1.91
N ALA A 123 10.99 7.79 -2.63
CA ALA A 123 12.39 7.97 -2.22
C ALA A 123 12.75 9.40 -1.79
N PRO A 124 12.58 10.45 -2.61
CA PRO A 124 12.95 11.80 -2.21
C PRO A 124 12.13 12.32 -1.01
N ARG A 125 10.90 11.84 -0.84
CA ARG A 125 9.97 12.25 0.23
C ARG A 125 10.27 11.55 1.55
N ALA A 126 10.54 10.25 1.50
CA ALA A 126 10.95 9.46 2.64
C ALA A 126 12.33 9.91 3.15
N GLN A 127 13.26 10.18 2.24
CA GLN A 127 14.61 10.62 2.59
C GLN A 127 14.67 12.08 3.07
N SER A 128 13.69 12.92 2.73
CA SER A 128 13.61 14.28 3.26
C SER A 128 13.08 14.36 4.69
N LEU A 129 12.53 13.26 5.23
CA LEU A 129 11.98 13.26 6.57
C LEU A 129 13.08 13.48 7.62
N THR A 130 12.83 14.41 8.53
CA THR A 130 13.68 14.72 9.67
C THR A 130 13.85 13.48 10.55
N GLN A 131 15.10 13.10 10.78
CA GLN A 131 15.50 12.12 11.78
C GLN A 131 16.15 12.86 12.94
N SER A 132 15.61 12.66 14.13
CA SER A 132 16.09 13.24 15.38
C SER A 132 16.50 12.15 16.35
N TYR A 133 17.18 12.52 17.42
CA TYR A 133 17.65 11.60 18.44
C TYR A 133 17.13 12.04 19.80
N ASP A 134 16.67 11.09 20.60
CA ASP A 134 16.25 11.37 21.97
C ASP A 134 17.45 11.46 22.92
N HIS A 135 17.19 11.63 24.23
CA HIS A 135 18.25 11.70 25.23
C HIS A 135 19.03 10.37 25.39
N ALA A 136 18.42 9.24 25.06
CA ALA A 136 19.05 7.92 25.07
C ALA A 136 19.87 7.65 23.79
N GLY A 137 19.75 8.51 22.77
CA GLY A 137 20.40 8.35 21.48
C GLY A 137 19.58 7.51 20.48
N ASP A 138 18.32 7.21 20.78
CA ASP A 138 17.44 6.49 19.88
C ASP A 138 16.93 7.42 18.78
N MET A 139 17.03 6.96 17.53
CA MET A 139 16.54 7.71 16.37
C MET A 139 15.01 7.65 16.31
N TYR A 140 14.39 8.80 16.11
CA TYR A 140 12.95 8.93 15.89
C TYR A 140 12.64 9.92 14.76
N PHE A 141 11.43 9.78 14.22
CA PHE A 141 10.86 10.73 13.28
C PHE A 141 9.92 11.67 14.04
N PRO A 142 10.13 13.00 14.01
CA PRO A 142 9.26 13.95 14.70
C PRO A 142 7.84 14.04 14.15
N ILE A 143 7.67 13.75 12.86
CA ILE A 143 6.36 13.74 12.19
C ILE A 143 5.66 12.38 12.41
N TYR A 144 4.37 12.44 12.76
CA TYR A 144 3.58 11.24 13.03
C TYR A 144 3.56 10.31 11.82
N GLU A 145 3.72 8.99 12.03
CA GLU A 145 3.82 7.98 10.96
C GLU A 145 4.96 8.17 9.92
N GLY A 146 5.84 9.16 10.06
CA GLY A 146 7.00 9.34 9.16
C GLY A 146 7.89 8.09 9.09
N GLN A 147 8.13 7.43 10.23
CA GLN A 147 8.86 6.15 10.27
C GLN A 147 8.16 5.06 9.44
N SER A 148 6.84 5.02 9.46
CA SER A 148 6.07 4.01 8.75
C SER A 148 6.22 4.18 7.24
N PHE A 149 6.16 5.41 6.74
CA PHE A 149 6.45 5.71 5.34
C PHE A 149 7.90 5.37 4.95
N TYR A 150 8.87 5.75 5.78
CA TYR A 150 10.28 5.48 5.54
C TYR A 150 10.55 3.98 5.39
N ILE A 151 10.04 3.18 6.33
CA ILE A 151 10.25 1.73 6.31
C ILE A 151 9.46 1.06 5.18
N LEU A 152 8.24 1.53 4.90
CA LEU A 152 7.46 1.02 3.77
C LEU A 152 8.22 1.20 2.46
N TRP A 153 8.73 2.40 2.18
CA TRP A 153 9.52 2.70 0.99
C TRP A 153 10.75 1.79 0.87
N GLN A 154 11.54 1.68 1.96
CA GLN A 154 12.75 0.85 1.96
C GLN A 154 12.43 -0.63 1.63
N ASN A 155 11.32 -1.16 2.15
CA ASN A 155 10.95 -2.54 1.87
C ASN A 155 10.33 -2.74 0.50
N LEU A 156 9.62 -1.75 -0.07
CA LEU A 156 9.19 -1.80 -1.47
C LEU A 156 10.41 -1.91 -2.40
N SER A 157 11.47 -1.14 -2.14
CA SER A 157 12.74 -1.25 -2.89
C SER A 157 13.34 -2.65 -2.81
N ASN A 158 13.33 -3.28 -1.62
CA ASN A 158 13.82 -4.65 -1.45
C ASN A 158 12.95 -5.68 -2.18
N VAL A 159 11.63 -5.48 -2.19
CA VAL A 159 10.70 -6.34 -2.95
C VAL A 159 10.97 -6.23 -4.45
N SER A 160 11.12 -5.03 -5.02
CA SER A 160 11.47 -4.84 -6.43
C SER A 160 12.80 -5.54 -6.76
N ALA A 161 13.84 -5.30 -5.97
CA ALA A 161 15.15 -5.90 -6.18
C ALA A 161 15.11 -7.44 -6.15
N GLY A 162 14.40 -8.03 -5.18
CA GLY A 162 14.29 -9.48 -5.08
C GLY A 162 13.48 -10.10 -6.22
N ILE A 163 12.38 -9.46 -6.65
CA ILE A 163 11.60 -9.93 -7.81
C ILE A 163 12.44 -9.87 -9.08
N LYS A 164 13.14 -8.76 -9.34
CA LYS A 164 14.04 -8.62 -10.50
C LYS A 164 15.20 -9.62 -10.47
N GLY A 165 15.68 -9.96 -9.28
CA GLY A 165 16.70 -10.98 -9.08
C GLY A 165 16.18 -12.41 -9.11
N HIS A 166 14.92 -12.63 -9.49
CA HIS A 166 14.24 -13.93 -9.52
C HIS A 166 14.36 -14.70 -8.19
N GLN A 167 14.40 -13.96 -7.08
CA GLN A 167 14.53 -14.55 -5.75
C GLN A 167 13.23 -15.24 -5.37
N PRO A 168 13.29 -16.45 -4.76
CA PRO A 168 12.10 -17.16 -4.37
C PRO A 168 11.26 -16.33 -3.39
N THR A 169 9.95 -16.55 -3.38
CA THR A 169 9.00 -15.73 -2.59
C THR A 169 9.26 -15.74 -1.09
N TRP A 170 9.94 -16.76 -0.54
CA TRP A 170 10.35 -16.77 0.86
C TRP A 170 11.49 -15.79 1.17
N PHE A 171 12.25 -15.34 0.16
CA PHE A 171 13.29 -14.32 0.28
C PHE A 171 12.68 -12.90 0.27
N THR A 172 11.76 -12.63 -0.66
CA THR A 172 11.06 -11.32 -0.75
C THR A 172 9.93 -11.18 0.27
N GLY A 173 9.41 -12.31 0.77
CA GLY A 173 8.29 -12.39 1.70
C GLY A 173 8.46 -11.53 2.97
N PRO A 174 9.58 -11.60 3.70
CA PRO A 174 9.81 -10.75 4.87
C PRO A 174 9.71 -9.25 4.57
N SER A 175 10.27 -8.78 3.44
CA SER A 175 10.14 -7.38 3.03
C SER A 175 8.70 -7.03 2.69
N PHE A 176 7.99 -7.89 1.95
CA PHE A 176 6.58 -7.66 1.64
C PHE A 176 5.69 -7.64 2.89
N GLN A 177 5.96 -8.49 3.88
CA GLN A 177 5.29 -8.45 5.18
C GLN A 177 5.52 -7.12 5.91
N ARG A 178 6.73 -6.55 5.82
CA ARG A 178 6.99 -5.19 6.36
C ARG A 178 6.20 -4.13 5.60
N VAL A 179 6.14 -4.18 4.27
CA VAL A 179 5.29 -3.27 3.47
C VAL A 179 3.85 -3.30 3.97
N MET A 180 3.27 -4.50 4.14
CA MET A 180 1.91 -4.66 4.65
C MET A 180 1.74 -4.18 6.09
N HIS A 181 2.71 -4.47 6.97
CA HIS A 181 2.68 -4.06 8.37
C HIS A 181 2.63 -2.53 8.50
N TYR A 182 3.57 -1.83 7.85
CA TYR A 182 3.66 -0.38 7.94
C TYR A 182 2.55 0.33 7.18
N GLY A 183 2.10 -0.22 6.05
CA GLY A 183 0.91 0.31 5.39
C GLY A 183 -0.36 0.13 6.24
N SER A 184 -0.48 -0.98 6.99
CA SER A 184 -1.56 -1.12 7.97
C SER A 184 -1.46 -0.14 9.15
N LYS A 185 -0.26 0.26 9.55
CA LYS A 185 -0.08 1.35 10.53
C LYS A 185 -0.58 2.68 10.00
N ILE A 186 -0.15 3.07 8.79
CA ILE A 186 -0.60 4.30 8.10
C ILE A 186 -2.13 4.32 7.93
N GLN A 187 -2.71 3.20 7.50
CA GLN A 187 -4.16 3.10 7.31
C GLN A 187 -4.93 3.23 8.63
N ARG A 188 -4.48 2.55 9.70
CA ARG A 188 -5.19 2.56 10.99
C ARG A 188 -4.98 3.84 11.81
N SER A 189 -3.89 4.56 11.57
CA SER A 189 -3.64 5.85 12.20
C SER A 189 -4.53 6.96 11.62
N HIS A 190 -5.19 6.69 10.48
CA HIS A 190 -5.93 7.67 9.72
C HIS A 190 -5.06 8.88 9.33
N VAL A 191 -3.72 8.76 9.29
CA VAL A 191 -2.85 9.91 9.06
C VAL A 191 -3.11 10.57 7.71
N CYS A 192 -3.56 9.80 6.71
CA CYS A 192 -3.87 10.26 5.35
C CYS A 192 -5.34 10.63 5.10
N ASP A 193 -6.14 10.80 6.16
CA ASP A 193 -7.55 11.23 6.06
C ASP A 193 -7.68 12.76 6.06
#